data_AF-R7V5U6-F1
#
_entry.id   AF-R7V5U6-F1
#
_cell.length_a   1.000
_cell.length_b   1.000
_cell.length_c   1.000
_cell.angle_alpha   90.00
_cell.angle_beta   90.00
_cell.angle_gamma   90.00
#
_symmetry.space_group_name_H-M   'P 1'
#
loop_
_entity.id
_entity.type
_entity.pdbx_description
1 polymer ?
#
loop_
_entity_poly.entity_id
_entity_poly.type
_entity_poly.pdbx_seq_one_letter_code
_entity_poly.pdbx_strand_id
1 'polypeptide(L)'
;IKKEGKKLVPDLEACGYSIRKQLTRANRIEWEHVVPAWAFGHQLQCWQKGGRKNCSRNSPEFRAMEADLHNLVPAVGEVNGDRSNYRFGILSNPPSYYGRCDFHVDFKARVAQPPESQRGSIARIYLYMSDKYAFKLSDKERKLFEAWDRMYPVTSWESERNQKISNIQGWGNPFIDTKNEG
;
A
#
# COMPACT_ATOMS: atom_id res chain seq x y z
N ILE A 1 0.31 6.48 -16.86
CA ILE A 1 -0.95 5.70 -16.79
C ILE A 1 -1.91 6.30 -17.81
N LYS A 2 -2.48 5.49 -18.70
CA LYS A 2 -3.48 5.90 -19.69
C LYS A 2 -4.87 5.46 -19.23
N LYS A 3 -5.90 6.21 -19.56
CA LYS A 3 -7.29 5.85 -19.27
C LYS A 3 -7.94 5.29 -20.53
N GLU A 4 -8.40 4.04 -20.47
CA GLU A 4 -9.11 3.36 -21.56
C GLU A 4 -10.52 3.01 -21.09
N GLY A 5 -11.48 3.87 -21.44
CA GLY A 5 -12.83 3.80 -20.89
C GLY A 5 -12.84 3.94 -19.37
N LYS A 6 -13.27 2.88 -18.65
CA LYS A 6 -13.24 2.82 -17.17
C LYS A 6 -11.94 2.23 -16.61
N LYS A 7 -11.05 1.72 -17.46
CA LYS A 7 -9.81 1.07 -17.04
C LYS A 7 -8.66 2.07 -17.01
N LEU A 8 -7.77 1.89 -16.05
CA LEU A 8 -6.47 2.55 -16.00
C LEU A 8 -5.41 1.54 -16.44
N VAL A 9 -4.61 1.90 -17.44
CA VAL A 9 -3.62 1.03 -18.07
C VAL A 9 -2.21 1.60 -17.82
N PRO A 10 -1.29 0.82 -17.23
CA PRO A 10 0.10 1.27 -17.07
C PRO A 10 0.82 1.27 -18.41
N ASP A 11 1.75 2.20 -18.58
CA ASP A 11 2.67 2.20 -19.73
C ASP A 11 3.94 1.44 -19.30
N LEU A 12 3.94 0.12 -19.54
CA LEU A 12 4.98 -0.79 -19.03
C LEU A 12 6.33 -0.58 -19.71
N GLU A 13 6.33 -0.25 -21.00
CA GLU A 13 7.55 0.01 -21.77
C GLU A 13 8.23 1.29 -21.28
N ALA A 14 7.47 2.37 -21.11
CA ALA A 14 8.00 3.67 -20.67
C ALA A 14 8.71 3.59 -19.30
N CYS A 15 8.25 2.74 -18.38
CA CYS A 15 8.89 2.53 -17.09
C CYS A 15 9.88 1.35 -17.07
N GLY A 16 10.07 0.64 -18.20
CA GLY A 16 10.95 -0.53 -18.30
C GLY A 16 10.53 -1.70 -17.41
N TYR A 17 9.22 -1.86 -17.19
CA TYR A 17 8.66 -2.96 -16.41
C TYR A 17 8.74 -4.27 -17.21
N SER A 18 9.24 -5.33 -16.58
CA SER A 18 9.19 -6.69 -17.13
C SER A 18 8.08 -7.50 -16.46
N ILE A 19 7.27 -8.17 -17.27
CA ILE A 19 6.19 -9.02 -16.78
C ILE A 19 6.79 -10.31 -16.26
N ARG A 20 6.47 -10.67 -15.01
CA ARG A 20 7.01 -11.89 -14.39
C ARG A 20 6.29 -13.14 -14.87
N LYS A 21 4.94 -13.15 -14.83
CA LYS A 21 4.10 -14.29 -15.25
C LYS A 21 2.65 -13.95 -15.66
N GLN A 22 2.07 -12.85 -15.17
CA GLN A 22 0.63 -12.52 -15.30
C GLN A 22 0.40 -11.37 -16.29
N LEU A 23 0.51 -11.64 -17.60
CA LEU A 23 0.32 -10.66 -18.68
C LEU A 23 -0.97 -9.82 -18.51
N THR A 24 -2.11 -10.47 -18.28
CA THR A 24 -3.41 -9.79 -18.14
C THR A 24 -3.48 -8.85 -16.94
N ARG A 25 -2.76 -9.16 -15.85
CA ARG A 25 -2.75 -8.32 -14.65
C ARG A 25 -1.70 -7.23 -14.70
N ALA A 26 -0.57 -7.47 -15.35
CA ALA A 26 0.42 -6.43 -15.61
C ALA A 26 -0.17 -5.28 -16.46
N ASN A 27 -1.09 -5.58 -17.38
CA ASN A 27 -1.72 -4.59 -18.27
C ASN A 27 -2.94 -3.84 -17.67
N ARG A 28 -3.08 -3.80 -16.34
CA ARG A 28 -4.10 -2.96 -15.69
C ARG A 28 -3.59 -2.43 -14.35
N ILE A 29 -4.06 -1.24 -14.01
CA ILE A 29 -3.92 -0.70 -12.66
C ILE A 29 -4.98 -1.34 -11.77
N GLU A 30 -4.56 -1.73 -10.58
CA GLU A 30 -5.43 -2.14 -9.48
C GLU A 30 -5.19 -1.20 -8.29
N TRP A 31 -6.24 -0.96 -7.52
CA TRP A 31 -6.12 -0.20 -6.28
C TRP A 31 -5.53 -1.12 -5.20
N GLU A 32 -4.36 -0.74 -4.73
CA GLU A 32 -3.61 -1.44 -3.69
C GLU A 32 -3.96 -0.89 -2.32
N HIS A 33 -4.21 -1.81 -1.38
CA HIS A 33 -4.32 -1.52 0.05
C HIS A 33 -2.91 -1.60 0.64
N VAL A 34 -2.24 -0.44 0.82
CA VAL A 34 -0.86 -0.39 1.31
C VAL A 34 -0.71 -1.14 2.63
N VAL A 35 -1.59 -0.91 3.59
CA VAL A 35 -1.89 -1.84 4.67
C VAL A 35 -2.93 -2.83 4.16
N PRO A 36 -2.61 -4.13 3.99
CA PRO A 36 -3.52 -5.09 3.39
C PRO A 36 -4.82 -5.20 4.18
N ALA A 37 -5.94 -5.43 3.48
CA ALA A 37 -7.22 -5.70 4.13
C ALA A 37 -7.18 -6.85 5.13
N TRP A 38 -6.32 -7.84 4.89
CA TRP A 38 -6.07 -8.91 5.84
C TRP A 38 -5.47 -8.39 7.16
N ALA A 39 -4.53 -7.45 7.12
CA ALA A 39 -3.84 -6.97 8.33
C ALA A 39 -4.81 -6.34 9.33
N PHE A 40 -5.71 -5.47 8.86
CA PHE A 40 -6.69 -4.80 9.72
C PHE A 40 -8.02 -5.57 9.89
N GLY A 41 -8.25 -6.65 9.12
CA GLY A 41 -9.53 -7.36 9.11
C GLY A 41 -9.52 -8.77 9.68
N HIS A 42 -8.40 -9.49 9.61
CA HIS A 42 -8.40 -10.94 9.83
C HIS A 42 -8.81 -11.37 11.24
N GLN A 43 -8.64 -10.51 12.25
CA GLN A 43 -9.01 -10.80 13.64
C GLN A 43 -10.49 -10.50 13.94
N LEU A 44 -11.20 -9.81 13.04
CA LEU A 44 -12.60 -9.45 13.23
C LEU A 44 -13.50 -10.69 13.12
N GLN A 45 -14.57 -10.73 13.92
CA GLN A 45 -15.54 -11.83 13.87
C GLN A 45 -16.18 -12.01 12.50
N CYS A 46 -16.45 -10.92 11.77
CA CYS A 46 -16.96 -11.00 10.39
C CYS A 46 -16.02 -11.79 9.48
N TRP A 47 -14.70 -11.67 9.69
CA TRP A 47 -13.70 -12.32 8.87
C TRP A 47 -13.66 -13.81 9.19
N GLN A 48 -13.76 -14.16 10.47
CA GLN A 48 -13.86 -15.56 10.90
C GLN A 48 -15.13 -16.24 10.37
N LYS A 49 -16.23 -15.48 10.20
CA LYS A 49 -17.53 -15.98 9.72
C LYS A 49 -17.72 -15.92 8.20
N GLY A 50 -16.72 -15.53 7.41
CA GLY A 50 -16.84 -15.50 5.95
C GLY A 50 -15.85 -14.60 5.19
N GLY A 51 -14.70 -14.34 5.79
CA GLY A 51 -13.58 -13.58 5.21
C GLY A 51 -13.92 -12.12 4.91
N ARG A 52 -13.05 -11.52 4.07
CA ARG A 52 -13.20 -10.14 3.59
C ARG A 52 -14.60 -9.84 3.07
N LYS A 53 -15.20 -10.75 2.27
CA LYS A 53 -16.52 -10.57 1.68
C LYS A 53 -17.62 -10.40 2.73
N ASN A 54 -17.55 -11.14 3.85
CA ASN A 54 -18.49 -10.96 4.96
C ASN A 54 -18.25 -9.62 5.66
N CYS A 55 -16.99 -9.26 5.93
CA CYS A 55 -16.67 -7.98 6.54
C CYS A 55 -17.11 -6.77 5.71
N SER A 56 -16.83 -6.74 4.40
CA SER A 56 -17.27 -5.65 3.52
C SER A 56 -18.80 -5.49 3.52
N ARG A 57 -19.55 -6.57 3.72
CA ARG A 57 -21.03 -6.52 3.79
C ARG A 57 -21.55 -6.11 5.16
N ASN A 58 -20.93 -6.58 6.23
CA ASN A 58 -21.57 -6.62 7.55
C ASN A 58 -20.85 -5.81 8.63
N SER A 59 -19.60 -5.37 8.42
CA SER A 59 -18.84 -4.60 9.41
C SER A 59 -18.65 -3.15 8.95
N PRO A 60 -19.35 -2.18 9.56
CA PRO A 60 -19.12 -0.75 9.29
C PRO A 60 -17.68 -0.32 9.56
N GLU A 61 -17.08 -0.84 10.64
CA GLU A 61 -15.69 -0.60 11.01
C GLU A 61 -14.73 -1.07 9.91
N PHE A 62 -14.90 -2.30 9.42
CA PHE A 62 -14.08 -2.82 8.32
C PHE A 62 -14.26 -2.02 7.03
N ARG A 63 -15.49 -1.63 6.69
CA ARG A 63 -15.75 -0.79 5.51
C ARG A 63 -15.08 0.57 5.61
N ALA A 64 -15.04 1.18 6.80
CA ALA A 64 -14.35 2.45 7.00
C ALA A 64 -12.85 2.32 6.74
N MET A 65 -12.21 1.25 7.25
CA MET A 65 -10.80 0.96 6.98
C MET A 65 -10.52 0.61 5.52
N GLU A 66 -11.40 -0.19 4.89
CA GLU A 66 -11.27 -0.63 3.51
C GLU A 66 -11.45 0.51 2.50
N ALA A 67 -12.29 1.49 2.81
CA ALA A 67 -12.59 2.62 1.95
C ALA A 67 -11.69 3.85 2.17
N ASP A 68 -10.77 3.80 3.14
CA ASP A 68 -9.88 4.91 3.44
C ASP A 68 -8.92 5.18 2.27
N LEU A 69 -9.07 6.33 1.60
CA LEU A 69 -8.27 6.70 0.45
C LEU A 69 -6.81 6.91 0.83
N HIS A 70 -6.48 7.24 2.08
CA HIS A 70 -5.07 7.34 2.51
C HIS A 70 -4.34 6.00 2.32
N ASN A 71 -5.05 4.88 2.40
CA ASN A 71 -4.53 3.53 2.23
C ASN A 71 -4.61 2.97 0.80
N LEU A 72 -5.20 3.71 -0.15
CA LEU A 72 -5.46 3.25 -1.51
C LEU A 72 -4.52 3.91 -2.53
N VAL A 73 -3.66 3.13 -3.16
CA VAL A 73 -2.70 3.62 -4.18
C VAL A 73 -2.85 2.86 -5.50
N PRO A 74 -2.62 3.49 -6.67
CA PRO A 74 -2.62 2.77 -7.94
C PRO A 74 -1.35 1.91 -8.04
N ALA A 75 -1.51 0.62 -8.34
CA ALA A 75 -0.40 -0.30 -8.56
C ALA A 75 -0.59 -1.10 -9.86
N VAL A 76 0.52 -1.53 -10.46
CA VAL A 76 0.47 -2.55 -11.53
C VAL A 76 -0.17 -3.81 -10.96
N GLY A 77 -1.18 -4.35 -11.63
CA GLY A 77 -1.95 -5.48 -11.08
C GLY A 77 -1.06 -6.67 -10.75
N GLU A 78 -0.10 -7.05 -11.60
CA GLU A 78 0.82 -8.15 -11.27
C GLU A 78 1.59 -7.92 -9.95
N VAL A 79 2.12 -6.72 -9.73
CA VAL A 79 2.81 -6.33 -8.48
C VAL A 79 1.88 -6.42 -7.28
N ASN A 80 0.67 -5.85 -7.38
CA ASN A 80 -0.37 -5.96 -6.34
C ASN A 80 -0.66 -7.44 -5.98
N GLY A 81 -0.75 -8.28 -7.01
CA GLY A 81 -0.96 -9.71 -6.85
C GLY A 81 0.14 -10.44 -6.11
N ASP A 82 1.36 -10.22 -6.57
CA ASP A 82 2.54 -10.89 -6.04
C ASP A 82 2.91 -10.36 -4.64
N ARG A 83 2.64 -9.08 -4.36
CA ARG A 83 2.71 -8.50 -3.01
C ARG A 83 1.76 -9.20 -2.05
N SER A 84 0.54 -9.53 -2.49
CA SER A 84 -0.45 -10.25 -1.67
C SER A 84 -0.71 -9.54 -0.33
N ASN A 85 -0.68 -10.27 0.80
CA ASN A 85 -0.66 -9.70 2.14
C ASN A 85 0.74 -9.79 2.79
N TYR A 86 1.80 -9.82 2.00
CA TYR A 86 3.17 -9.91 2.51
C TYR A 86 3.57 -8.61 3.20
N ARG A 87 4.28 -8.76 4.31
CA ARG A 87 4.82 -7.62 5.04
C ARG A 87 5.91 -6.94 4.23
N PHE A 88 6.05 -5.64 4.41
CA PHE A 88 7.20 -4.93 3.86
C PHE A 88 8.46 -5.20 4.67
N GLY A 89 9.62 -5.16 4.01
CA GLY A 89 10.92 -5.33 4.64
C GLY A 89 12.07 -5.15 3.65
N ILE A 90 13.29 -5.28 4.16
CA ILE A 90 14.51 -5.31 3.34
C ILE A 90 14.97 -6.77 3.22
N LEU A 91 15.27 -7.19 1.99
CA LEU A 91 15.78 -8.53 1.66
C LEU A 91 17.30 -8.46 1.54
N SER A 92 18.01 -9.46 2.09
CA SER A 92 19.47 -9.52 1.95
C SER A 92 19.91 -9.82 0.52
N ASN A 93 19.16 -10.66 -0.19
CA ASN A 93 19.40 -11.03 -1.59
C ASN A 93 18.11 -10.84 -2.39
N PRO A 94 17.76 -9.59 -2.76
CA PRO A 94 16.50 -9.29 -3.41
C PRO A 94 16.45 -9.90 -4.83
N PRO A 95 15.47 -10.78 -5.14
CA PRO A 95 15.32 -11.31 -6.48
C PRO A 95 14.79 -10.23 -7.43
N SER A 96 15.37 -10.10 -8.63
CA SER A 96 14.84 -9.19 -9.66
C SER A 96 13.84 -9.92 -10.54
N TYR A 97 12.58 -9.47 -10.51
CA TYR A 97 11.50 -10.05 -11.33
C TYR A 97 10.88 -9.08 -12.32
N TYR A 98 10.97 -7.76 -12.08
CA TYR A 98 10.13 -6.76 -12.76
C TYR A 98 10.91 -5.76 -13.61
N GLY A 99 12.09 -6.15 -14.10
CA GLY A 99 12.93 -5.31 -14.95
C GLY A 99 13.49 -4.11 -14.20
N ARG A 100 13.23 -2.88 -14.68
CA ARG A 100 13.68 -1.64 -14.04
C ARG A 100 12.90 -1.27 -12.77
N CYS A 101 11.77 -1.94 -12.52
CA CYS A 101 11.02 -1.73 -11.28
C CYS A 101 11.74 -2.42 -10.12
N ASP A 102 12.32 -1.61 -9.21
CA ASP A 102 13.05 -2.04 -8.01
C ASP A 102 12.09 -2.53 -6.89
N PHE A 103 11.19 -3.43 -7.27
CA PHE A 103 10.29 -4.11 -6.36
C PHE A 103 10.69 -5.58 -6.29
N HIS A 104 10.75 -6.14 -5.09
CA HIS A 104 11.18 -7.52 -4.90
C HIS A 104 10.21 -8.26 -4.00
N VAL A 105 10.05 -9.55 -4.27
CA VAL A 105 9.16 -10.41 -3.48
C VAL A 105 9.90 -11.70 -3.14
N ASP A 106 10.09 -11.97 -1.87
CA ASP A 106 10.42 -13.31 -1.40
C ASP A 106 9.12 -14.03 -1.06
N PHE A 107 8.65 -14.87 -1.99
CA PHE A 107 7.41 -15.65 -1.83
C PHE A 107 7.51 -16.66 -0.69
N LYS A 108 8.71 -17.18 -0.40
CA LYS A 108 8.94 -18.19 0.65
C LYS A 108 8.94 -17.52 2.03
N ALA A 109 9.64 -16.40 2.17
CA ALA A 109 9.66 -15.62 3.41
C ALA A 109 8.41 -14.75 3.61
N ARG A 110 7.58 -14.59 2.56
CA ARG A 110 6.38 -13.73 2.54
C ARG A 110 6.72 -12.27 2.87
N VAL A 111 7.75 -11.75 2.21
CA VAL A 111 8.24 -10.38 2.38
C VAL A 111 8.32 -9.70 1.01
N ALA A 112 7.83 -8.46 0.94
CA ALA A 112 8.03 -7.59 -0.20
C ALA A 112 9.00 -6.46 0.16
N GLN A 113 9.97 -6.18 -0.72
CA GLN A 113 10.81 -4.99 -0.62
C GLN A 113 10.32 -3.98 -1.67
N PRO A 114 9.80 -2.82 -1.26
CA PRO A 114 9.39 -1.78 -2.19
C PRO A 114 10.60 -0.97 -2.68
N PRO A 115 10.47 -0.27 -3.82
CA PRO A 115 11.43 0.72 -4.26
C PRO A 115 11.68 1.74 -3.16
N GLU A 116 12.92 2.21 -3.08
CA GLU A 116 13.33 3.19 -2.07
C GLU A 116 12.45 4.45 -2.07
N SER A 117 12.09 4.95 -3.25
CA SER A 117 11.22 6.13 -3.42
C SER A 117 9.80 5.97 -2.86
N GLN A 118 9.35 4.75 -2.55
CA GLN A 118 8.03 4.47 -1.98
C GLN A 118 8.07 4.21 -0.47
N ARG A 119 9.26 4.06 0.14
CA ARG A 119 9.38 3.64 1.55
C ARG A 119 8.78 4.65 2.52
N GLY A 120 8.99 5.95 2.29
CA GLY A 120 8.45 7.01 3.13
C GLY A 120 6.92 7.03 3.14
N SER A 121 6.29 7.01 1.95
CA SER A 121 4.83 7.01 1.83
C SER A 121 4.20 5.75 2.43
N ILE A 122 4.80 4.59 2.19
CA ILE A 122 4.38 3.32 2.81
C ILE A 122 4.43 3.43 4.33
N ALA A 123 5.53 3.94 4.89
CA ALA A 123 5.71 4.09 6.32
C ALA A 123 4.63 4.98 6.95
N ARG A 124 4.40 6.17 6.38
CA ARG A 124 3.39 7.11 6.86
C ARG A 124 1.97 6.54 6.77
N ILE A 125 1.65 5.77 5.74
CA ILE A 125 0.35 5.11 5.61
C ILE A 125 0.17 4.02 6.68
N TYR A 126 1.21 3.21 6.95
CA TYR A 126 1.17 2.20 8.00
C TYR A 126 1.00 2.81 9.40
N LEU A 127 1.76 3.86 9.70
CA LEU A 127 1.69 4.58 10.97
C LEU A 127 0.32 5.23 11.15
N TYR A 128 -0.18 5.92 10.11
CA TYR A 128 -1.52 6.51 10.07
C TYR A 128 -2.62 5.49 10.32
N MET A 129 -2.65 4.40 9.55
CA MET A 129 -3.72 3.42 9.67
C MET A 129 -3.68 2.73 11.05
N SER A 130 -2.48 2.50 11.62
CA SER A 130 -2.31 1.92 12.95
C SER A 130 -2.84 2.85 14.05
N ASP A 131 -2.56 4.16 13.94
CA ASP A 131 -3.02 5.17 14.89
C ASP A 131 -4.54 5.41 14.78
N LYS A 132 -5.04 5.61 13.55
CA LYS A 132 -6.44 5.93 13.27
C LYS A 132 -7.42 4.81 13.64
N TYR A 133 -7.05 3.56 13.38
CA TYR A 133 -7.92 2.40 13.53
C TYR A 133 -7.47 1.43 14.62
N ALA A 134 -6.47 1.82 15.43
CA ALA A 134 -5.98 1.08 16.58
C ALA A 134 -5.58 -0.38 16.32
N PHE A 135 -5.28 -0.77 15.07
CA PHE A 135 -4.70 -2.09 14.80
C PHE A 135 -3.21 -2.05 15.13
N LYS A 136 -2.73 -3.12 15.78
CA LYS A 136 -1.36 -3.17 16.29
C LYS A 136 -0.38 -3.62 15.20
N LEU A 137 0.62 -2.76 14.95
CA LEU A 137 1.86 -3.18 14.31
C LEU A 137 2.70 -3.96 15.31
N SER A 138 3.47 -4.94 14.83
CA SER A 138 4.52 -5.54 15.66
C SER A 138 5.60 -4.50 15.97
N ASP A 139 6.33 -4.67 17.06
CA ASP A 139 7.43 -3.77 17.43
C ASP A 139 8.48 -3.63 16.32
N LYS A 140 8.70 -4.71 15.55
CA LYS A 140 9.63 -4.72 14.42
C LYS A 140 9.11 -3.87 13.26
N GLU A 141 7.83 -4.00 12.92
CA GLU A 141 7.19 -3.19 11.87
C GLU A 141 7.14 -1.72 12.25
N ARG A 142 6.73 -1.42 13.50
CA ARG A 142 6.68 -0.05 14.00
C ARG A 142 8.05 0.62 13.90
N LYS A 143 9.11 -0.02 14.40
CA LYS A 143 10.49 0.52 14.30
C LYS A 143 10.95 0.69 12.86
N LEU A 144 10.59 -0.23 11.97
CA LEU A 144 10.91 -0.13 10.54
C LEU A 144 10.25 1.11 9.93
N PHE A 145 8.96 1.30 10.14
CA PHE A 145 8.23 2.41 9.55
C PHE A 145 8.60 3.76 10.19
N GLU A 146 8.88 3.81 11.50
CA GLU A 146 9.43 5.02 12.14
C GLU A 146 10.84 5.36 11.62
N ALA A 147 11.65 4.37 11.25
CA ALA A 147 12.94 4.62 10.60
C ALA A 147 12.75 5.13 9.16
N TRP A 148 11.89 4.49 8.37
CA TRP A 148 11.61 4.90 6.99
C TRP A 148 10.97 6.29 6.91
N ASP A 149 10.03 6.62 7.79
CA ASP A 149 9.43 7.95 7.84
C ASP A 149 10.49 9.04 8.08
N ARG A 150 11.45 8.79 8.97
CA ARG A 150 12.57 9.72 9.22
C ARG A 150 13.57 9.80 8.07
N MET A 151 13.87 8.67 7.41
CA MET A 151 14.85 8.60 6.35
C MET A 151 14.34 9.16 5.02
N TYR A 152 13.03 9.03 4.76
CA TYR A 152 12.42 9.36 3.47
C TYR A 152 11.40 10.48 3.66
N PRO A 153 11.78 11.75 3.45
CA PRO A 153 10.94 12.90 3.73
C PRO A 153 9.66 12.90 2.91
N VAL A 154 8.69 13.68 3.38
CA VAL A 154 7.42 13.92 2.67
C VAL A 154 7.72 14.58 1.32
N THR A 155 7.14 14.04 0.26
CA THR A 155 7.21 14.64 -1.07
C THR A 155 6.09 15.66 -1.30
N SER A 156 6.27 16.58 -2.24
CA SER A 156 5.22 17.53 -2.64
C SER A 156 3.93 16.83 -3.08
N TRP A 157 4.07 15.70 -3.79
CA TRP A 157 2.93 14.87 -4.20
C TRP A 157 2.19 14.26 -3.00
N GLU A 158 2.90 13.81 -1.97
CA GLU A 158 2.25 13.30 -0.75
C GLU A 158 1.43 14.39 -0.05
N SER A 159 1.98 15.60 0.08
CA SER A 159 1.25 16.74 0.66
C SER A 159 0.03 17.11 -0.17
N GLU A 160 0.16 17.21 -1.51
CA GLU A 160 -0.96 17.49 -2.40
C GLU A 160 -2.05 16.41 -2.33
N ARG A 161 -1.63 15.13 -2.34
CA ARG A 161 -2.54 13.99 -2.20
C ARG A 161 -3.25 14.02 -0.85
N ASN A 162 -2.55 14.32 0.23
CA ASN A 162 -3.11 14.42 1.57
C ASN A 162 -4.20 15.50 1.63
N GLN A 163 -3.94 16.68 1.08
CA GLN A 163 -4.93 17.76 1.02
C GLN A 163 -6.17 17.36 0.21
N LYS A 164 -5.98 16.75 -0.96
CA LYS A 164 -7.09 16.28 -1.81
C LYS A 164 -7.96 15.25 -1.10
N ILE A 165 -7.33 14.28 -0.42
CA ILE A 165 -8.06 13.26 0.33
C ILE A 165 -8.78 13.89 1.53
N SER A 166 -8.14 14.82 2.25
CA SER A 166 -8.74 15.53 3.38
C SER A 166 -10.02 16.27 2.97
N ASN A 167 -10.02 16.90 1.80
CA ASN A 167 -11.20 17.58 1.27
C ASN A 167 -12.35 16.62 0.90
N ILE A 168 -12.06 15.35 0.62
CA ILE A 168 -13.05 14.33 0.23
C ILE A 168 -13.56 13.55 1.44
N GLN A 169 -12.66 13.06 2.30
CA GLN A 169 -13.00 12.24 3.46
C GLN A 169 -13.30 13.05 4.71
N GLY A 170 -12.77 14.28 4.81
CA GLY A 170 -12.93 15.16 5.97
C GLY A 170 -11.78 15.10 6.98
N TRP A 171 -10.72 14.32 6.74
CA TRP A 171 -9.52 14.29 7.60
C TRP A 171 -8.23 13.94 6.83
N GLY A 172 -7.12 14.48 7.32
CA GLY A 172 -5.78 14.22 6.78
C GLY A 172 -5.03 13.10 7.47
N ASN A 173 -3.90 12.74 6.88
CA ASN A 173 -2.88 11.90 7.47
C ASN A 173 -1.90 12.81 8.26
N PRO A 174 -1.93 12.79 9.61
CA PRO A 174 -1.10 13.66 10.44
C PRO A 174 0.40 13.39 10.28
N PHE A 175 0.80 12.21 9.78
CA PHE A 175 2.20 11.89 9.50
C PHE A 175 2.73 12.59 8.23
N ILE A 176 1.86 13.24 7.45
CA ILE A 176 2.24 14.10 6.32
C ILE A 176 2.23 15.58 6.76
N ASP A 177 1.22 15.99 7.54
CA ASP A 177 1.01 17.39 7.91
C ASP A 177 2.03 17.93 8.93
N THR A 178 2.48 17.09 9.86
CA THR A 178 3.42 17.46 10.95
C THR A 178 4.87 17.72 10.49
N LYS A 179 5.13 17.71 9.18
CA LYS A 179 6.48 17.85 8.59
C LYS A 179 6.62 19.06 7.66
N ASN A 180 5.56 19.85 7.45
CA ASN A 180 5.60 21.07 6.65
C ASN A 180 5.95 22.33 7.48
N GLU A 181 6.25 22.17 8.77
CA GLU A 181 6.82 23.22 9.63
C GLU A 181 8.33 22.98 9.75
N GLY A 182 9.11 23.55 8.83
CA GLY A 182 10.57 23.49 8.80
C GLY A 182 11.16 24.53 7.88
#